data_AF-A0A498LDH8-F1
#
_entry.id   AF-A0A498LDH8-F1
#
_cell.length_a   1.000
_cell.length_b   1.000
_cell.length_c   1.000
_cell.angle_alpha   90.00
_cell.angle_beta   90.00
_cell.angle_gamma   90.00
#
_symmetry.space_group_name_H-M   'P 1'
#
loop_
_entity.id
_entity.type
_entity.pdbx_description
1 polymer ?
#
loop_
_entity_poly.entity_id
_entity_poly.type
_entity_poly.pdbx_seq_one_letter_code
_entity_poly.pdbx_strand_id
1 'polypeptide(L)'
;MEVVIRASRWVVGGERTKSGLRLLPVRAYMDDMTLITTTKPCTRRLLQKLQENIQWARMQFKPSKSRSISIVKGQLTGERFYISEEPIPTVLEKLIKSLGRWYSADLKDTQQIEQLRRDLANGLKQINNTALPGKLKLWCYQFGLLPRLLWPLTMHEVSLSHGNQLERLVNTQVRKWLGLPKCVSSVGMYSKGALSLPISSLVEDFKCAKVRLDMSLTDSREPVVRGAALTLATGKKWTPATAVLQVKSALLHRDVVGHVQQGRGGFGLGALTPLWQKASAIERKTMVVQEVRRQEEAARCSKAVGQAKQGRWMSWEGVERKKLTWSELWGMESNRLSFIKLSFQTCSCGLGRIHLAR
;
A
#
# COMPACT_ATOMS: atom_id res chain seq x y z
N MET A 1 2.29 -13.22 -28.73
CA MET A 1 2.23 -11.76 -28.49
C MET A 1 3.57 -11.05 -28.61
N GLU A 2 4.62 -11.47 -27.89
CA GLU A 2 5.92 -10.77 -27.96
C GLU A 2 6.51 -10.69 -29.38
N VAL A 3 6.33 -11.72 -30.20
CA VAL A 3 6.74 -11.71 -31.63
C VAL A 3 6.02 -10.61 -32.43
N VAL A 4 4.69 -10.52 -32.29
CA VAL A 4 3.85 -9.49 -32.93
C VAL A 4 4.26 -8.08 -32.48
N ILE A 5 4.55 -7.93 -31.19
CA ILE A 5 5.00 -6.67 -30.61
C ILE A 5 6.36 -6.28 -31.20
N ARG A 6 7.33 -7.19 -31.23
CA ARG A 6 8.66 -6.95 -31.79
C ARG A 6 8.60 -6.58 -33.26
N ALA A 7 7.77 -7.26 -34.06
CA ALA A 7 7.58 -6.94 -35.47
C ALA A 7 7.02 -5.52 -35.69
N SER A 8 6.18 -5.05 -34.77
CA SER A 8 5.53 -3.73 -34.88
C SER A 8 6.39 -2.58 -34.34
N ARG A 9 7.37 -2.87 -33.45
CA ARG A 9 8.21 -1.86 -32.78
C ARG A 9 9.10 -1.04 -33.74
N TRP A 10 9.50 -1.60 -34.87
CA TRP A 10 10.43 -0.95 -35.81
C TRP A 10 9.80 0.20 -36.60
N VAL A 11 8.46 0.27 -36.66
CA VAL A 11 7.74 1.23 -37.51
C VAL A 11 7.81 2.66 -36.96
N VAL A 12 7.87 2.79 -35.64
CA VAL A 12 7.90 4.12 -35.00
C VAL A 12 8.88 4.17 -33.85
N GLY A 13 9.40 5.37 -33.68
CA GLY A 13 10.04 5.77 -32.45
C GLY A 13 9.07 5.80 -31.27
N GLY A 14 9.49 5.28 -30.12
CA GLY A 14 8.79 5.54 -28.87
C GLY A 14 9.09 6.93 -28.29
N GLU A 15 8.33 7.30 -27.27
CA GLU A 15 8.37 8.60 -26.58
C GLU A 15 9.69 8.84 -25.82
N ARG A 16 10.20 10.07 -25.80
CA ARG A 16 11.38 10.43 -24.99
C ARG A 16 10.94 10.96 -23.63
N THR A 17 11.52 10.43 -22.56
CA THR A 17 11.33 10.97 -21.20
C THR A 17 12.14 12.25 -21.01
N LYS A 18 11.84 13.01 -19.94
CA LYS A 18 12.63 14.18 -19.53
C LYS A 18 14.11 13.86 -19.30
N SER A 19 14.42 12.63 -18.89
CA SER A 19 15.78 12.12 -18.70
C SER A 19 16.48 11.71 -20.01
N GLY A 20 15.86 11.91 -21.16
CA GLY A 20 16.40 11.58 -22.48
C GLY A 20 16.28 10.10 -22.87
N LEU A 21 15.78 9.24 -21.97
CA LEU A 21 15.55 7.82 -22.24
C LEU A 21 14.33 7.62 -23.13
N ARG A 22 14.38 6.62 -24.01
CA ARG A 22 13.26 6.31 -24.89
C ARG A 22 12.37 5.23 -24.29
N LEU A 23 11.10 5.53 -24.09
CA LEU A 23 10.07 4.54 -23.80
C LEU A 23 9.85 3.66 -25.02
N LEU A 24 9.56 2.38 -24.82
CA LEU A 24 9.13 1.52 -25.92
C LEU A 24 7.75 1.98 -26.44
N PRO A 25 7.54 1.99 -27.77
CA PRO A 25 6.28 2.46 -28.35
C PRO A 25 5.11 1.52 -28.06
N VAL A 26 5.40 0.25 -27.78
CA VAL A 26 4.42 -0.80 -27.46
C VAL A 26 4.83 -1.48 -26.16
N ARG A 27 3.90 -1.48 -25.20
CA ARG A 27 3.96 -2.28 -23.98
C ARG A 27 2.76 -3.22 -23.97
N ALA A 28 2.93 -4.42 -23.45
CA ALA A 28 1.84 -5.35 -23.32
C ALA A 28 1.92 -6.14 -22.02
N TYR A 29 0.76 -6.51 -21.52
CA TYR A 29 0.59 -7.44 -20.42
C TYR A 29 -0.55 -8.39 -20.78
N MET A 30 -0.22 -9.65 -21.06
CA MET A 30 -1.17 -10.63 -21.62
C MET A 30 -1.78 -10.12 -22.95
N ASP A 31 -3.08 -9.87 -23.00
CA ASP A 31 -3.83 -9.34 -24.13
C ASP A 31 -3.89 -7.81 -24.15
N ASP A 32 -3.72 -7.15 -23.01
CA ASP A 32 -3.72 -5.70 -22.89
C ASP A 32 -2.46 -5.11 -23.52
N MET A 33 -2.64 -4.26 -24.54
CA MET A 33 -1.57 -3.47 -25.15
C MET A 33 -1.74 -1.98 -24.84
N THR A 34 -0.62 -1.30 -24.59
CA THR A 34 -0.54 0.15 -24.43
C THR A 34 0.44 0.72 -25.43
N LEU A 35 -0.04 1.66 -26.25
CA LEU A 35 0.75 2.36 -27.26
C LEU A 35 1.07 3.76 -26.76
N ILE A 36 2.34 4.14 -26.80
CA ILE A 36 2.82 5.46 -26.38
C ILE A 36 3.74 6.01 -27.47
N THR A 37 3.29 7.04 -28.19
CA THR A 37 4.08 7.67 -29.25
C THR A 37 3.98 9.20 -29.17
N THR A 38 4.92 9.87 -29.84
CA THR A 38 5.07 11.34 -29.82
C THR A 38 4.03 12.07 -30.66
N THR A 39 3.57 11.48 -31.76
CA THR A 39 2.74 12.17 -32.74
C THR A 39 1.61 11.30 -33.26
N LYS A 40 0.50 11.93 -33.62
CA LYS A 40 -0.67 11.27 -34.22
C LYS A 40 -0.34 10.43 -35.47
N PRO A 41 0.48 10.91 -36.44
CA PRO A 41 0.89 10.08 -37.57
C PRO A 41 1.70 8.84 -37.18
N CYS A 42 2.52 8.92 -36.11
CA CYS A 42 3.22 7.75 -35.59
C CYS A 42 2.24 6.75 -34.98
N THR A 43 1.31 7.19 -34.13
CA THR A 43 0.30 6.29 -33.56
C THR A 43 -0.52 5.59 -34.66
N ARG A 44 -0.95 6.31 -35.70
CA ARG A 44 -1.69 5.72 -36.84
C ARG A 44 -0.88 4.64 -37.57
N ARG A 45 0.38 4.93 -37.92
CA ARG A 45 1.27 3.96 -38.58
C ARG A 45 1.51 2.71 -37.72
N LEU A 46 1.75 2.90 -36.42
CA LEU A 46 1.95 1.81 -35.49
C LEU A 46 0.69 0.94 -35.34
N LEU A 47 -0.48 1.58 -35.22
CA LEU A 47 -1.76 0.89 -35.07
C LEU A 47 -2.09 0.05 -36.32
N GLN A 48 -1.87 0.60 -37.51
CA GLN A 48 -2.04 -0.12 -38.77
C GLN A 48 -1.14 -1.35 -38.84
N LYS A 49 0.16 -1.20 -38.51
CA LYS A 49 1.08 -2.36 -38.50
C LYS A 49 0.67 -3.41 -37.46
N LEU A 50 0.25 -2.98 -36.27
CA LEU A 50 -0.24 -3.90 -35.24
C LEU A 50 -1.48 -4.65 -35.73
N GLN A 51 -2.41 -3.98 -36.40
CA GLN A 51 -3.60 -4.60 -36.97
C GLN A 51 -3.24 -5.67 -38.00
N GLU A 52 -2.35 -5.38 -38.95
CA GLU A 52 -1.84 -6.36 -39.94
C GLU A 52 -1.26 -7.60 -39.26
N ASN A 53 -0.37 -7.39 -38.28
CA ASN A 53 0.31 -8.48 -37.59
C ASN A 53 -0.65 -9.32 -36.71
N ILE A 54 -1.64 -8.68 -36.10
CA ILE A 54 -2.67 -9.34 -35.29
C ILE A 54 -3.64 -10.13 -36.17
N GLN A 55 -4.01 -9.59 -37.33
CA GLN A 55 -4.82 -10.30 -38.32
C GLN A 55 -4.07 -11.51 -38.89
N TRP A 56 -2.77 -11.38 -39.16
CA TRP A 56 -1.91 -12.50 -39.55
C TRP A 56 -1.90 -13.61 -38.49
N ALA A 57 -1.87 -13.22 -37.21
CA ALA A 57 -1.98 -14.14 -36.08
C ALA A 57 -3.42 -14.64 -35.82
N ARG A 58 -4.38 -14.38 -36.72
CA ARG A 58 -5.80 -14.76 -36.62
C ARG A 58 -6.50 -14.24 -35.35
N MET A 59 -6.11 -13.05 -34.91
CA MET A 59 -6.70 -12.35 -33.77
C MET A 59 -7.31 -11.01 -34.22
N GLN A 60 -8.11 -10.39 -33.35
CA GLN A 60 -8.73 -9.09 -33.63
C GLN A 60 -8.72 -8.21 -32.38
N PHE A 61 -8.44 -6.92 -32.56
CA PHE A 61 -8.64 -5.93 -31.51
C PHE A 61 -10.12 -5.59 -31.36
N LYS A 62 -10.57 -5.32 -30.13
CA LYS A 62 -11.93 -4.88 -29.84
C LYS A 62 -11.96 -3.37 -29.58
N PRO A 63 -12.42 -2.53 -30.53
CA PRO A 63 -12.37 -1.07 -30.40
C PRO A 63 -13.20 -0.57 -29.20
N SER A 64 -14.33 -1.21 -28.93
CA SER A 64 -15.17 -0.92 -27.76
C SER A 64 -14.49 -1.14 -26.40
N LYS A 65 -13.43 -1.96 -26.32
CA LYS A 65 -12.59 -2.14 -25.11
C LYS A 65 -11.34 -1.26 -25.11
N SER A 66 -10.95 -0.70 -26.25
CA SER A 66 -9.76 0.15 -26.40
C SER A 66 -10.10 1.61 -26.08
N ARG A 67 -9.15 2.39 -25.57
CA ARG A 67 -9.32 3.86 -25.48
C ARG A 67 -8.10 4.60 -25.99
N SER A 68 -8.33 5.80 -26.50
CA SER A 68 -7.27 6.74 -26.84
C SER A 68 -7.19 7.89 -25.84
N ILE A 69 -5.95 8.34 -25.61
CA ILE A 69 -5.61 9.55 -24.87
C ILE A 69 -4.63 10.32 -25.73
N SER A 70 -4.95 11.57 -26.03
CA SER A 70 -4.08 12.47 -26.80
C SER A 70 -3.88 13.76 -26.00
N ILE A 71 -2.64 14.12 -25.73
CA ILE A 71 -2.31 15.31 -24.93
C ILE A 71 -1.51 16.26 -25.81
N VAL A 72 -2.05 17.47 -26.04
CA VAL A 72 -1.40 18.52 -26.83
C VAL A 72 -1.24 19.74 -25.94
N LYS A 73 -0.01 20.23 -25.78
CA LYS A 73 0.32 21.38 -24.91
C LYS A 73 -0.26 21.26 -23.49
N GLY A 74 -0.28 20.04 -22.95
CA GLY A 74 -0.79 19.74 -21.60
C GLY A 74 -2.31 19.64 -21.49
N GLN A 75 -3.06 19.79 -22.58
CA GLN A 75 -4.51 19.64 -22.60
C GLN A 75 -4.92 18.35 -23.31
N LEU A 76 -5.95 17.70 -22.79
CA LEU A 76 -6.52 16.49 -23.38
C LEU A 76 -7.32 16.87 -24.63
N THR A 77 -6.98 16.26 -25.77
CA THR A 77 -7.66 16.48 -27.05
C THR A 77 -8.51 15.28 -27.45
N GLY A 78 -9.67 15.55 -28.05
CA GLY A 78 -10.62 14.55 -28.54
C GLY A 78 -10.20 13.85 -29.83
N GLU A 79 -8.91 13.57 -29.98
CA GLU A 79 -8.36 12.96 -31.18
C GLU A 79 -8.74 11.48 -31.29
N ARG A 80 -9.31 11.12 -32.44
CA ARG A 80 -9.82 9.76 -32.70
C ARG A 80 -8.83 8.95 -33.54
N PHE A 81 -8.68 7.69 -33.14
CA PHE A 81 -7.95 6.66 -33.87
C PHE A 81 -8.94 5.57 -34.29
N TYR A 82 -8.60 4.83 -35.32
CA TYR A 82 -9.48 3.84 -35.94
C TYR A 82 -8.77 2.49 -36.01
N ILE A 83 -9.53 1.43 -35.78
CA ILE A 83 -9.10 0.03 -35.97
C ILE A 83 -10.16 -0.60 -36.86
N SER A 84 -9.76 -1.14 -38.02
CA SER A 84 -10.70 -1.73 -38.99
C SER A 84 -11.92 -0.83 -39.29
N GLU A 85 -11.69 0.46 -39.54
CA GLU A 85 -12.72 1.50 -39.75
C GLU A 85 -13.63 1.83 -38.55
N GLU A 86 -13.52 1.11 -37.42
CA GLU A 86 -14.24 1.44 -36.20
C GLU A 86 -13.46 2.48 -35.35
N PRO A 87 -14.12 3.55 -34.87
CA PRO A 87 -13.48 4.54 -34.03
C PRO A 87 -13.22 4.00 -32.61
N ILE A 88 -12.00 4.20 -32.11
CA ILE A 88 -11.65 3.97 -30.71
C ILE A 88 -12.23 5.14 -29.88
N PRO A 89 -13.07 4.87 -28.86
CA PRO A 89 -13.58 5.92 -27.99
C PRO A 89 -12.45 6.61 -27.22
N THR A 90 -12.57 7.91 -27.02
CA THR A 90 -11.58 8.68 -26.25
C THR A 90 -11.84 8.55 -24.75
N VAL A 91 -10.84 8.82 -23.91
CA VAL A 91 -11.04 8.88 -22.44
C VAL A 91 -11.96 10.03 -22.00
N LEU A 92 -12.13 11.07 -22.84
CA LEU A 92 -13.13 12.11 -22.64
C LEU A 92 -14.56 11.56 -22.68
N GLU A 93 -14.81 10.60 -23.58
CA GLU A 93 -16.12 9.98 -23.75
C GLU A 93 -16.36 8.88 -22.73
N LYS A 94 -15.36 8.02 -22.51
CA LYS A 94 -15.46 6.83 -21.65
C LYS A 94 -14.17 6.55 -20.91
N LEU A 95 -14.27 6.46 -19.58
CA LEU A 95 -13.19 6.05 -18.69
C LEU A 95 -12.61 4.68 -19.08
N ILE A 96 -11.31 4.47 -18.82
CA ILE A 96 -10.64 3.17 -18.98
C ILE A 96 -9.97 2.74 -17.68
N LYS A 97 -10.04 1.43 -17.41
CA LYS A 97 -9.23 0.77 -16.39
C LYS A 97 -8.10 0.03 -17.09
N SER A 98 -6.86 0.33 -16.74
CA SER A 98 -5.68 -0.39 -17.23
C SER A 98 -4.84 -0.84 -16.04
N LEU A 99 -4.53 -2.14 -15.98
CA LEU A 99 -3.76 -2.78 -14.91
C LEU A 99 -4.22 -2.43 -13.48
N GLY A 100 -5.54 -2.26 -13.31
CA GLY A 100 -6.13 -1.93 -12.02
C GLY A 100 -6.28 -0.44 -11.72
N ARG A 101 -5.70 0.46 -12.53
CA ARG A 101 -5.82 1.92 -12.38
C ARG A 101 -6.83 2.50 -13.36
N TRP A 102 -7.70 3.37 -12.87
CA TRP A 102 -8.65 4.12 -13.68
C TRP A 102 -8.02 5.40 -14.23
N TYR A 103 -8.32 5.70 -15.50
CA TYR A 103 -7.94 6.93 -16.17
C TYR A 103 -9.21 7.68 -16.59
N SER A 104 -9.30 8.94 -16.17
CA SER A 104 -10.39 9.87 -16.48
C SER A 104 -9.91 11.09 -17.25
N ALA A 105 -10.86 11.82 -17.83
CA ALA A 105 -10.61 13.09 -18.52
C ALA A 105 -9.80 14.10 -17.68
N ASP A 106 -10.09 14.14 -16.37
CA ASP A 106 -9.46 15.07 -15.43
C ASP A 106 -7.99 14.71 -15.13
N LEU A 107 -7.56 13.48 -15.45
CA LEU A 107 -6.26 12.90 -15.10
C LEU A 107 -5.92 13.04 -13.60
N LYS A 108 -6.95 13.14 -12.76
CA LYS A 108 -6.85 13.27 -11.30
C LYS A 108 -7.45 12.06 -10.60
N ASP A 109 -6.83 11.66 -9.50
CA ASP A 109 -7.29 10.53 -8.69
C ASP A 109 -8.39 10.89 -7.68
N THR A 110 -8.88 12.14 -7.63
CA THR A 110 -9.87 12.60 -6.63
C THR A 110 -11.14 11.75 -6.60
N GLN A 111 -11.72 11.46 -7.76
CA GLN A 111 -12.93 10.63 -7.85
C GLN A 111 -12.66 9.19 -7.37
N GLN A 112 -11.45 8.66 -7.62
CA GLN A 112 -11.06 7.32 -7.21
C GLN A 112 -10.84 7.23 -5.69
N ILE A 113 -10.33 8.31 -5.07
CA ILE A 113 -10.20 8.40 -3.61
C ILE A 113 -11.58 8.41 -2.94
N GLU A 114 -12.54 9.16 -3.48
CA GLU A 114 -13.91 9.16 -2.95
C GLU A 114 -14.61 7.82 -3.18
N GLN A 115 -14.40 7.19 -4.34
CA GLN A 115 -14.89 5.83 -4.58
C GLN A 115 -14.31 4.84 -3.58
N LEU A 116 -13.00 4.88 -3.33
CA LEU A 116 -12.33 4.04 -2.35
C LEU A 116 -12.91 4.21 -0.94
N ARG A 117 -13.25 5.45 -0.55
CA ARG A 117 -13.90 5.74 0.72
C ARG A 117 -15.30 5.11 0.79
N ARG A 118 -16.09 5.22 -0.28
CA ARG A 118 -17.42 4.59 -0.38
C ARG A 118 -17.32 3.06 -0.34
N ASP A 119 -16.37 2.48 -1.07
CA ASP A 119 -16.14 1.04 -1.10
C ASP A 119 -15.71 0.50 0.27
N LEU A 120 -14.83 1.21 0.98
CA LEU A 120 -14.47 0.89 2.37
C LEU A 120 -15.71 0.94 3.27
N ALA A 121 -16.49 2.02 3.20
CA ALA A 121 -17.67 2.18 4.04
C ALA A 121 -18.71 1.08 3.78
N ASN A 122 -18.94 0.74 2.51
CA ASN A 122 -19.83 -0.33 2.09
C ASN A 122 -19.32 -1.70 2.53
N GLY A 123 -18.03 -2.00 2.33
CA GLY A 123 -17.41 -3.25 2.77
C GLY A 123 -17.47 -3.43 4.29
N LEU A 124 -17.20 -2.37 5.06
CA LEU A 124 -17.36 -2.37 6.51
C LEU A 124 -18.83 -2.59 6.93
N LYS A 125 -19.79 -1.96 6.23
CA LYS A 125 -21.23 -2.15 6.47
C LYS A 125 -21.66 -3.59 6.20
N GLN A 126 -21.21 -4.18 5.09
CA GLN A 126 -21.47 -5.59 4.75
C GLN A 126 -20.94 -6.52 5.84
N ILE A 127 -19.68 -6.36 6.25
CA ILE A 127 -19.09 -7.15 7.33
C ILE A 127 -19.90 -6.96 8.62
N ASN A 128 -20.23 -5.73 8.99
CA ASN A 128 -20.97 -5.43 10.20
C ASN A 128 -22.36 -6.07 10.23
N ASN A 129 -23.03 -6.18 9.08
CA ASN A 129 -24.38 -6.74 8.94
C ASN A 129 -24.41 -8.28 8.98
N THR A 130 -23.26 -8.95 8.92
CA THR A 130 -23.21 -10.41 9.08
C THR A 130 -23.59 -10.81 10.51
N ALA A 131 -24.13 -12.03 10.67
CA ALA A 131 -24.41 -12.62 11.99
C ALA A 131 -23.14 -13.12 12.73
N LEU A 132 -21.96 -12.81 12.20
CA LEU A 132 -20.69 -13.27 12.76
C LEU A 132 -20.38 -12.59 14.10
N PRO A 133 -19.75 -13.30 15.06
CA PRO A 133 -19.11 -12.69 16.22
C PRO A 133 -18.10 -11.61 15.79
N GLY A 134 -17.94 -10.57 16.61
CA GLY A 134 -17.10 -9.43 16.26
C GLY A 134 -15.63 -9.77 15.95
N LYS A 135 -15.09 -10.82 16.56
CA LYS A 135 -13.73 -11.33 16.30
C LYS A 135 -13.57 -11.87 14.88
N LEU A 136 -14.61 -12.56 14.37
CA LEU A 136 -14.63 -13.07 13.00
C LEU A 136 -14.85 -11.94 12.00
N LYS A 137 -15.68 -10.94 12.35
CA LYS A 137 -15.81 -9.70 11.56
C LYS A 137 -14.47 -8.99 11.40
N LEU A 138 -13.71 -8.88 12.49
CA LEU A 138 -12.36 -8.32 12.50
C LEU A 138 -11.40 -9.12 11.61
N TRP A 139 -11.48 -10.45 11.66
CA TRP A 139 -10.69 -11.32 10.79
C TRP A 139 -11.04 -11.12 9.31
N CYS A 140 -12.33 -11.04 8.95
CA CYS A 140 -12.79 -10.73 7.60
C CYS A 140 -12.27 -9.37 7.11
N TYR A 141 -12.20 -8.38 8.00
CA TYR A 141 -11.57 -7.11 7.67
C TYR A 141 -10.08 -7.28 7.41
N GLN A 142 -9.35 -7.90 8.35
CA GLN A 142 -7.88 -8.00 8.31
C GLN A 142 -7.38 -8.76 7.08
N PHE A 143 -8.03 -9.87 6.73
CA PHE A 143 -7.55 -10.78 5.68
C PHE A 143 -8.40 -10.74 4.40
N GLY A 144 -9.61 -10.17 4.44
CA GLY A 144 -10.47 -10.02 3.28
C GLY A 144 -10.47 -8.60 2.73
N LEU A 145 -10.94 -7.63 3.53
CA LEU A 145 -11.16 -6.26 3.04
C LEU A 145 -9.85 -5.46 2.93
N LEU A 146 -8.96 -5.54 3.93
CA LEU A 146 -7.74 -4.76 3.96
C LEU A 146 -6.81 -5.06 2.75
N PRO A 147 -6.52 -6.31 2.37
CA PRO A 147 -5.71 -6.59 1.17
C PRO A 147 -6.33 -6.03 -0.11
N ARG A 148 -7.66 -6.07 -0.25
CA ARG A 148 -8.38 -5.50 -1.40
C ARG A 148 -8.24 -3.98 -1.47
N LEU A 149 -8.18 -3.30 -0.33
CA LEU A 149 -8.01 -1.84 -0.24
C LEU A 149 -6.56 -1.40 -0.47
N LEU A 150 -5.59 -2.22 -0.08
CA LEU A 150 -4.17 -1.87 -0.21
C LEU A 150 -3.74 -1.67 -1.66
N TRP A 151 -4.32 -2.41 -2.60
CA TRP A 151 -3.98 -2.24 -4.02
C TRP A 151 -4.36 -0.85 -4.57
N PRO A 152 -5.62 -0.39 -4.49
CA PRO A 152 -5.99 0.98 -4.86
C PRO A 152 -5.18 2.05 -4.11
N LEU A 153 -4.96 1.86 -2.81
CA LEU A 153 -4.16 2.78 -1.99
C LEU A 153 -2.72 2.91 -2.49
N THR A 154 -2.16 1.83 -3.03
CA THR A 154 -0.80 1.81 -3.58
C THR A 154 -0.74 2.45 -4.95
N MET A 155 -1.73 2.20 -5.81
CA MET A 155 -1.73 2.64 -7.22
C MET A 155 -2.13 4.09 -7.42
N HIS A 156 -3.09 4.61 -6.65
CA HIS A 156 -3.55 5.99 -6.76
C HIS A 156 -2.71 6.95 -5.92
N GLU A 157 -2.74 8.24 -6.27
CA GLU A 157 -2.09 9.32 -5.54
C GLU A 157 -2.88 9.70 -4.27
N VAL A 158 -2.82 8.81 -3.29
CA VAL A 158 -3.51 8.98 -2.00
C VAL A 158 -2.62 9.74 -1.03
N SER A 159 -3.14 10.84 -0.50
CA SER A 159 -2.46 11.59 0.57
C SER A 159 -2.52 10.85 1.91
N LEU A 160 -1.52 11.08 2.78
CA LEU A 160 -1.56 10.55 4.15
C LEU A 160 -2.81 11.02 4.93
N SER A 161 -3.33 12.22 4.66
CA SER A 161 -4.56 12.73 5.27
C SER A 161 -5.77 11.85 4.91
N HIS A 162 -5.90 11.45 3.64
CA HIS A 162 -6.96 10.53 3.20
C HIS A 162 -6.81 9.15 3.85
N GLY A 163 -5.58 8.60 3.90
CA GLY A 163 -5.30 7.33 4.59
C GLY A 163 -5.73 7.37 6.07
N ASN A 164 -5.45 8.48 6.78
CA ASN A 164 -5.88 8.67 8.16
C ASN A 164 -7.41 8.76 8.30
N GLN A 165 -8.11 9.39 7.35
CA GLN A 165 -9.58 9.43 7.35
C GLN A 165 -10.19 8.03 7.18
N LEU A 166 -9.63 7.22 6.28
CA LEU A 166 -10.05 5.82 6.09
C LEU A 166 -9.81 4.99 7.37
N GLU A 167 -8.66 5.14 8.01
CA GLU A 167 -8.37 4.42 9.25
C GLU A 167 -9.29 4.82 10.41
N ARG A 168 -9.76 6.07 10.47
CA ARG A 168 -10.77 6.48 11.47
C ARG A 168 -12.10 5.73 11.30
N LEU A 169 -12.53 5.50 10.05
CA LEU A 169 -13.73 4.70 9.77
C LEU A 169 -13.54 3.24 10.23
N VAL A 170 -12.38 2.66 9.92
CA VAL A 170 -12.00 1.31 10.38
C VAL A 170 -11.99 1.23 11.90
N ASN A 171 -11.28 2.13 12.58
CA ASN A 171 -11.15 2.16 14.03
C ASN A 171 -12.50 2.17 14.74
N THR A 172 -13.47 2.91 14.19
CA THR A 172 -14.83 2.98 14.73
C THR A 172 -15.50 1.60 14.71
N GLN A 173 -15.39 0.87 13.61
CA GLN A 173 -15.99 -0.47 13.48
C GLN A 173 -15.21 -1.52 14.29
N VAL A 174 -13.88 -1.49 14.25
CA VAL A 174 -13.03 -2.42 14.99
C VAL A 174 -13.27 -2.31 16.50
N ARG A 175 -13.40 -1.10 17.05
CA ARG A 175 -13.76 -0.92 18.47
C ARG A 175 -15.10 -1.55 18.79
N LYS A 176 -16.11 -1.35 17.94
CA LYS A 176 -17.45 -1.95 18.10
C LYS A 176 -17.37 -3.48 18.09
N TRP A 177 -16.64 -4.06 17.14
CA TRP A 177 -16.52 -5.51 16.99
C TRP A 177 -15.75 -6.17 18.14
N LEU A 178 -14.75 -5.48 18.69
CA LEU A 178 -13.97 -5.96 19.83
C LEU A 178 -14.61 -5.62 21.20
N GLY A 179 -15.75 -4.93 21.23
CA GLY A 179 -16.37 -4.47 22.47
C GLY A 179 -15.53 -3.44 23.23
N LEU A 180 -14.63 -2.72 22.54
CA LEU A 180 -13.75 -1.73 23.15
C LEU A 180 -14.49 -0.40 23.37
N PRO A 181 -14.22 0.30 24.48
CA PRO A 181 -14.74 1.65 24.69
C PRO A 181 -14.34 2.62 23.58
N LYS A 182 -15.18 3.63 23.34
CA LYS A 182 -14.89 4.69 22.37
C LYS A 182 -13.62 5.50 22.70
N CYS A 183 -13.24 5.56 23.99
CA CYS A 183 -12.07 6.30 24.46
C CYS A 183 -10.73 5.60 24.16
N VAL A 184 -10.73 4.31 23.77
CA VAL A 184 -9.50 3.58 23.44
C VAL A 184 -8.80 4.25 22.27
N SER A 185 -7.58 4.74 22.50
CA SER A 185 -6.77 5.36 21.45
C SER A 185 -6.29 4.34 20.43
N SER A 186 -5.97 4.79 19.21
CA SER A 186 -5.39 3.93 18.17
C SER A 186 -4.03 3.35 18.58
N VAL A 187 -3.29 4.04 19.46
CA VAL A 187 -2.06 3.54 20.06
C VAL A 187 -2.35 2.23 20.80
N GLY A 188 -3.32 2.22 21.72
CA GLY A 188 -3.69 1.01 22.46
C GLY A 188 -4.24 -0.14 21.60
N MET A 189 -4.66 0.13 20.36
CA MET A 189 -5.11 -0.89 19.40
C MET A 189 -3.94 -1.52 18.65
N TYR A 190 -3.01 -0.69 18.15
CA TYR A 190 -1.97 -1.11 17.21
C TYR A 190 -0.56 -1.25 17.83
N SER A 191 -0.33 -0.75 19.04
CA SER A 191 0.98 -0.81 19.71
C SER A 191 1.39 -2.24 20.06
N LYS A 192 2.69 -2.51 20.04
CA LYS A 192 3.34 -3.75 20.49
C LYS A 192 3.83 -3.68 21.94
N GLY A 193 3.12 -2.89 22.76
CA GLY A 193 3.44 -2.69 24.17
C GLY A 193 3.16 -3.91 25.07
N ALA A 194 2.70 -3.67 26.29
CA ALA A 194 2.40 -4.73 27.25
C ALA A 194 1.32 -5.71 26.76
N LEU A 195 0.38 -5.26 25.92
CA LEU A 195 -0.63 -6.09 25.28
C LEU A 195 -0.80 -5.72 23.81
N SER A 196 -0.36 -6.60 22.90
CA SER A 196 -0.47 -6.39 21.46
C SER A 196 -1.60 -7.24 20.86
N LEU A 197 -2.47 -6.60 20.07
CA LEU A 197 -3.52 -7.29 19.30
C LEU A 197 -2.95 -7.76 17.95
N PRO A 198 -3.46 -8.86 17.35
CA PRO A 198 -3.00 -9.36 16.06
C PRO A 198 -3.60 -8.58 14.87
N ILE A 199 -3.74 -7.27 14.98
CA ILE A 199 -4.32 -6.39 13.96
C ILE A 199 -3.26 -5.44 13.40
N SER A 200 -3.35 -5.11 12.12
CA SER A 200 -2.51 -4.08 11.50
C SER A 200 -3.24 -2.76 11.34
N SER A 201 -2.46 -1.68 11.37
CA SER A 201 -2.95 -0.34 11.04
C SER A 201 -3.01 -0.17 9.52
N LEU A 202 -4.14 0.35 9.03
CA LEU A 202 -4.32 0.64 7.59
C LEU A 202 -3.28 1.67 7.12
N VAL A 203 -2.99 2.67 7.95
CA VAL A 203 -1.97 3.70 7.63
C VAL A 203 -0.57 3.11 7.62
N GLU A 204 -0.25 2.21 8.57
CA GLU A 204 1.04 1.50 8.59
C GLU A 204 1.23 0.67 7.32
N ASP A 205 0.23 -0.13 6.93
CA ASP A 205 0.31 -0.96 5.73
C ASP A 205 0.31 -0.13 4.44
N PHE A 206 -0.41 0.99 4.42
CA PHE A 206 -0.34 1.99 3.34
C PHE A 206 1.08 2.55 3.17
N LYS A 207 1.72 2.99 4.26
CA LYS A 207 3.10 3.49 4.23
C LYS A 207 4.06 2.42 3.74
N CYS A 208 3.94 1.20 4.26
CA CYS A 208 4.75 0.06 3.82
C CYS A 208 4.58 -0.23 2.33
N ALA A 209 3.34 -0.20 1.82
CA ALA A 209 3.06 -0.46 0.41
C ALA A 209 3.62 0.64 -0.51
N LYS A 210 3.49 1.91 -0.12
CA LYS A 210 4.09 3.04 -0.86
C LYS A 210 5.62 3.00 -0.87
N VAL A 211 6.24 2.68 0.26
CA VAL A 211 7.70 2.50 0.35
C VAL A 211 8.18 1.33 -0.52
N ARG A 212 7.46 0.20 -0.51
CA ARG A 212 7.76 -0.94 -1.39
C ARG A 212 7.66 -0.57 -2.87
N LEU A 213 6.66 0.22 -3.24
CA LEU A 213 6.48 0.69 -4.61
C LEU A 213 7.63 1.61 -5.01
N ASP A 214 7.98 2.59 -4.18
CA ASP A 214 9.08 3.53 -4.39
C ASP A 214 10.42 2.81 -4.63
N MET A 215 10.75 1.85 -3.75
CA MET A 215 11.94 1.01 -3.93
C MET A 215 11.87 0.17 -5.20
N SER A 216 10.70 -0.35 -5.57
CA SER A 216 10.56 -1.16 -6.78
C SER A 216 10.73 -0.36 -8.06
N LEU A 217 10.37 0.93 -8.04
CA LEU A 217 10.61 1.85 -9.15
C LEU A 217 12.07 2.30 -9.20
N THR A 218 12.65 2.68 -8.06
CA THR A 218 14.03 3.17 -7.96
C THR A 218 15.06 2.08 -8.20
N ASP A 219 14.86 0.90 -7.63
CA ASP A 219 15.76 -0.25 -7.76
C ASP A 219 15.37 -1.14 -8.96
N SER A 220 14.56 -0.63 -9.89
CA SER A 220 14.16 -1.38 -11.09
C SER A 220 15.37 -1.75 -11.94
N ARG A 221 15.32 -2.94 -12.55
CA ARG A 221 16.35 -3.40 -13.50
C ARG A 221 16.32 -2.58 -14.79
N GLU A 222 15.15 -2.08 -15.17
CA GLU A 222 14.98 -1.29 -16.40
C GLU A 222 15.43 0.16 -16.19
N PRO A 223 16.45 0.63 -16.94
CA PRO A 223 16.95 2.00 -16.81
C PRO A 223 15.86 3.05 -17.07
N VAL A 224 14.93 2.74 -17.96
CA VAL A 224 13.82 3.62 -18.32
C VAL A 224 12.86 3.85 -17.15
N VAL A 225 12.56 2.81 -16.38
CA VAL A 225 11.70 2.91 -15.19
C VAL A 225 12.40 3.69 -14.08
N ARG A 226 13.67 3.37 -13.83
CA ARG A 226 14.49 4.09 -12.83
C ARG A 226 14.69 5.56 -13.20
N GLY A 227 14.95 5.85 -14.47
CA GLY A 227 15.19 7.20 -14.98
C GLY A 227 13.93 8.03 -15.21
N ALA A 228 12.73 7.45 -15.11
CA ALA A 228 11.48 8.20 -15.20
C ALA A 228 11.22 9.09 -13.98
N ALA A 229 11.96 8.90 -12.87
CA ALA A 229 11.89 9.71 -11.65
C ALA A 229 10.44 9.97 -11.18
N LEU A 230 9.60 8.93 -11.20
CA LEU A 230 8.22 9.03 -10.76
C LEU A 230 8.18 9.35 -9.26
N THR A 231 7.80 10.58 -8.93
CA THR A 231 7.58 10.99 -7.54
C THR A 231 6.18 10.56 -7.13
N LEU A 232 6.08 9.61 -6.19
CA LEU A 232 4.79 9.19 -5.65
C LEU A 232 4.16 10.33 -4.84
N ALA A 233 3.12 10.97 -5.39
CA ALA A 233 2.43 12.06 -4.72
C ALA A 233 1.57 11.53 -3.56
N THR A 234 2.04 11.73 -2.33
CA THR A 234 1.32 11.39 -1.09
C THR A 234 0.99 12.62 -0.23
N GLY A 235 0.99 13.79 -0.87
CA GLY A 235 0.77 15.10 -0.24
C GLY A 235 2.00 15.64 0.49
N LYS A 236 1.84 16.77 1.19
CA LYS A 236 2.95 17.51 1.84
C LYS A 236 3.44 16.89 3.16
N LYS A 237 2.58 16.15 3.86
CA LYS A 237 2.86 15.69 5.25
C LYS A 237 3.86 14.53 5.33
N TRP A 238 3.91 13.70 4.29
CA TRP A 238 4.71 12.50 4.27
C TRP A 238 4.94 12.08 2.83
N THR A 239 6.16 11.64 2.51
CA THR A 239 6.59 11.24 1.17
C THR A 239 7.37 9.93 1.24
N PRO A 240 7.13 8.95 0.33
CA PRO A 240 7.83 7.67 0.34
C PRO A 240 9.34 7.82 0.15
N ALA A 241 9.77 8.69 -0.77
CA ALA A 241 11.18 8.89 -1.07
C ALA A 241 11.99 9.36 0.17
N THR A 242 11.47 10.33 0.93
CA THR A 242 12.12 10.79 2.16
C THR A 242 12.12 9.72 3.25
N ALA A 243 11.02 8.96 3.36
CA ALA A 243 10.92 7.85 4.31
C ALA A 243 11.92 6.73 3.97
N VAL A 244 12.06 6.37 2.69
CA VAL A 244 13.04 5.39 2.21
C VAL A 244 14.45 5.86 2.54
N LEU A 245 14.77 7.13 2.31
CA LEU A 245 16.08 7.70 2.64
C LEU A 245 16.38 7.61 4.14
N GLN A 246 15.44 8.05 4.99
CA GLN A 246 15.56 7.98 6.45
C GLN A 246 15.73 6.54 6.93
N VAL A 247 14.96 5.61 6.38
CA VAL A 247 15.05 4.19 6.72
C VAL A 247 16.37 3.58 6.28
N LYS A 248 16.83 3.86 5.05
CA LYS A 248 18.15 3.41 4.58
C LYS A 248 19.28 3.94 5.48
N SER A 249 19.20 5.21 5.89
CA SER A 249 20.15 5.80 6.84
C SER A 249 20.12 5.12 8.20
N ALA A 250 18.93 4.82 8.73
CA ALA A 250 18.77 4.12 10.01
C ALA A 250 19.34 2.69 9.95
N LEU A 251 19.15 1.99 8.83
CA LEU A 251 19.70 0.66 8.61
C LEU A 251 21.23 0.69 8.50
N LEU A 252 21.80 1.67 7.78
CA LEU A 252 23.25 1.87 7.72
C LEU A 252 23.83 2.20 9.10
N HIS A 253 23.17 3.07 9.87
CA HIS A 253 23.57 3.35 11.24
C HIS A 253 23.53 2.09 12.11
N ARG A 254 22.52 1.23 11.93
CA ARG A 254 22.44 -0.05 12.63
C ARG A 254 23.58 -1.01 12.24
N ASP A 255 23.98 -1.03 10.97
CA ASP A 255 25.14 -1.81 10.53
C ASP A 255 26.43 -1.31 11.20
N VAL A 256 26.60 0.01 11.37
CA VAL A 256 27.77 0.61 12.04
C VAL A 256 27.79 0.32 13.54
N VAL A 257 26.66 0.52 14.22
CA VAL A 257 26.52 0.21 15.66
C VAL A 257 26.71 -1.29 15.91
N GLY A 258 26.37 -2.12 14.93
CA GLY A 258 26.46 -3.56 15.03
C GLY A 258 25.44 -4.15 16.00
N HIS A 259 25.71 -5.36 16.46
CA HIS A 259 24.85 -6.05 17.41
C HIS A 259 25.11 -5.53 18.82
N VAL A 260 24.14 -4.80 19.37
CA VAL A 260 24.16 -4.36 20.77
C VAL A 260 23.54 -5.44 21.65
N GLN A 261 24.13 -5.66 22.82
CA GLN A 261 23.56 -6.52 23.85
C GLN A 261 22.14 -6.06 24.22
N GLN A 262 21.16 -6.96 24.08
CA GLN A 262 19.80 -6.72 24.57
C GLN A 262 19.61 -7.43 25.91
N GLY A 263 19.52 -6.65 26.99
CA GLY A 263 19.32 -7.18 28.34
C GLY A 263 20.58 -7.85 28.93
N ARG A 264 20.39 -8.82 29.81
CA ARG A 264 21.49 -9.45 30.57
C ARG A 264 22.10 -10.70 29.91
N GLY A 265 21.66 -11.05 28.70
CA GLY A 265 22.06 -12.30 28.02
C GLY A 265 23.46 -12.32 27.39
N GLY A 266 24.22 -11.21 27.41
CA GLY A 266 25.54 -11.10 26.79
C GLY A 266 25.52 -10.78 25.29
N PHE A 267 26.70 -10.49 24.73
CA PHE A 267 26.88 -10.23 23.30
C PHE A 267 26.71 -11.52 22.48
N GLY A 268 25.96 -11.46 21.39
CA GLY A 268 25.75 -12.60 20.49
C GLY A 268 24.52 -13.47 20.80
N LEU A 269 23.83 -13.26 21.93
CA LEU A 269 22.55 -13.92 22.21
C LEU A 269 21.40 -13.20 21.49
N GLY A 270 21.16 -13.56 20.23
CA GLY A 270 20.05 -13.03 19.44
C GLY A 270 20.07 -13.54 18.00
N ALA A 271 18.92 -13.46 17.31
CA ALA A 271 18.86 -13.78 15.90
C ALA A 271 19.78 -12.83 15.12
N LEU A 272 20.76 -13.39 14.39
CA LEU A 272 21.63 -12.63 13.50
C LEU A 272 20.78 -12.03 12.40
N THR A 273 20.48 -10.74 12.50
CA THR A 273 19.88 -10.01 11.38
C THR A 273 20.96 -9.75 10.33
N PRO A 274 20.71 -10.02 9.04
CA PRO A 274 21.67 -9.73 8.01
C PRO A 274 22.00 -8.23 8.01
N LEU A 275 23.28 -7.91 7.80
CA LEU A 275 23.73 -6.54 7.60
C LEU A 275 23.09 -6.00 6.32
N TRP A 276 22.61 -4.77 6.35
CA TRP A 276 21.99 -4.10 5.19
C TRP A 276 22.92 -4.10 3.98
N GLN A 277 24.22 -3.87 4.20
CA GLN A 277 25.23 -3.89 3.14
C GLN A 277 25.34 -5.25 2.44
N LYS A 278 25.24 -6.35 3.20
CA LYS A 278 25.37 -7.73 2.70
C LYS A 278 24.05 -8.33 2.20
N ALA A 279 22.92 -7.68 2.49
CA ALA A 279 21.60 -8.17 2.10
C ALA A 279 21.36 -8.09 0.58
N SER A 280 20.68 -9.12 0.06
CA SER A 280 20.18 -9.16 -1.32
C SER A 280 19.09 -8.11 -1.56
N ALA A 281 18.73 -7.85 -2.82
CA ALA A 281 17.69 -6.87 -3.16
C ALA A 281 16.32 -7.19 -2.53
N ILE A 282 15.97 -8.47 -2.40
CA ILE A 282 14.70 -8.92 -1.81
C ILE A 282 14.74 -8.72 -0.28
N GLU A 283 15.85 -9.10 0.34
CA GLU A 283 16.06 -8.92 1.78
C GLU A 283 16.07 -7.43 2.14
N ARG A 284 16.73 -6.59 1.35
CA ARG A 284 16.73 -5.13 1.52
C ARG A 284 15.31 -4.57 1.54
N LYS A 285 14.44 -4.96 0.60
CA LYS A 285 13.03 -4.52 0.61
C LYS A 285 12.31 -4.95 1.89
N THR A 286 12.57 -6.18 2.36
CA THR A 286 11.98 -6.70 3.60
C THR A 286 12.48 -5.92 4.82
N MET A 287 13.79 -5.65 4.90
CA MET A 287 14.42 -4.88 5.98
C MET A 287 13.89 -3.45 6.03
N VAL A 288 13.77 -2.77 4.89
CA VAL A 288 13.19 -1.42 4.82
C VAL A 288 11.77 -1.43 5.37
N VAL A 289 10.94 -2.39 4.95
CA VAL A 289 9.55 -2.46 5.43
C VAL A 289 9.47 -2.73 6.92
N GLN A 290 10.30 -3.66 7.44
CA GLN A 290 10.37 -3.93 8.87
C GLN A 290 10.81 -2.69 9.65
N GLU A 291 11.76 -1.93 9.13
CA GLU A 291 12.25 -0.70 9.74
C GLU A 291 11.20 0.43 9.70
N VAL A 292 10.43 0.57 8.61
CA VAL A 292 9.26 1.46 8.58
C VAL A 292 8.28 1.09 9.70
N ARG A 293 7.95 -0.19 9.85
CA ARG A 293 7.06 -0.65 10.94
C ARG A 293 7.66 -0.38 12.32
N ARG A 294 8.98 -0.48 12.48
CA ARG A 294 9.68 -0.14 13.72
C ARG A 294 9.57 1.35 14.03
N GLN A 295 9.74 2.22 13.04
CA GLN A 295 9.59 3.67 13.19
C GLN A 295 8.15 4.08 13.53
N GLU A 296 7.15 3.46 12.88
CA GLU A 296 5.74 3.68 13.25
C GLU A 296 5.45 3.25 14.68
N GLU A 297 6.02 2.13 15.14
CA GLU A 297 5.90 1.70 16.54
C GLU A 297 6.60 2.68 17.50
N ALA A 298 7.79 3.18 17.16
CA ALA A 298 8.47 4.20 17.95
C ALA A 298 7.65 5.48 18.07
N ALA A 299 6.99 5.92 16.99
CA ALA A 299 6.09 7.06 16.99
C ALA A 299 4.85 6.81 17.88
N ARG A 300 4.32 5.58 17.90
CA ARG A 300 3.24 5.20 18.83
C ARG A 300 3.72 5.20 20.28
N CYS A 301 4.91 4.68 20.57
CA CYS A 301 5.50 4.71 21.90
C CYS A 301 5.71 6.15 22.39
N SER A 302 6.26 7.02 21.54
CA SER A 302 6.39 8.46 21.83
C SER A 302 5.03 9.09 22.17
N LYS A 303 3.99 8.79 21.38
CA LYS A 303 2.62 9.24 21.67
C LYS A 303 2.04 8.63 22.95
N ALA A 304 2.38 7.38 23.26
CA ALA A 304 1.94 6.69 24.48
C ALA A 304 2.51 7.39 25.72
N VAL A 305 3.78 7.80 25.71
CA VAL A 305 4.40 8.54 26.84
C VAL A 305 3.60 9.80 27.19
N GLY A 306 3.08 10.51 26.19
CA GLY A 306 2.22 11.69 26.42
C GLY A 306 0.81 11.38 26.92
N GLN A 307 0.39 10.11 27.03
CA GLN A 307 -0.95 9.71 27.46
C GLN A 307 -0.96 9.33 28.96
N ALA A 308 -1.31 10.28 29.83
CA ALA A 308 -1.27 10.10 31.28
C ALA A 308 -2.05 8.89 31.86
N LYS A 309 -3.11 8.44 31.17
CA LYS A 309 -3.90 7.25 31.55
C LYS A 309 -3.56 6.05 30.68
N GLN A 310 -3.81 6.13 29.37
CA GLN A 310 -3.65 5.02 28.44
C GLN A 310 -2.20 4.65 28.12
N GLY A 311 -1.25 5.50 28.47
CA GLY A 311 0.19 5.31 28.28
C GLY A 311 0.93 4.77 29.51
N ARG A 312 0.24 4.58 30.65
CA ARG A 312 0.88 4.15 31.90
C ARG A 312 1.62 2.82 31.80
N TRP A 313 1.23 1.95 30.87
CA TRP A 313 1.96 0.71 30.60
C TRP A 313 3.41 0.92 30.17
N MET A 314 3.79 2.13 29.74
CA MET A 314 5.18 2.49 29.44
C MET A 314 6.08 2.55 30.68
N SER A 315 5.50 2.78 31.86
CA SER A 315 6.23 2.85 33.14
C SER A 315 6.12 1.57 33.97
N TRP A 316 5.50 0.52 33.43
CA TRP A 316 5.37 -0.74 34.14
C TRP A 316 6.66 -1.55 34.02
N GLU A 317 7.24 -1.88 35.16
CA GLU A 317 8.43 -2.73 35.26
C GLU A 317 8.03 -4.18 35.57
N GLY A 318 8.74 -5.15 35.00
CA GLY A 318 8.53 -6.58 35.26
C GLY A 318 7.24 -7.17 34.65
N VAL A 319 6.50 -6.44 33.82
CA VAL A 319 5.29 -6.96 33.16
C VAL A 319 5.68 -7.72 31.89
N GLU A 320 5.28 -8.98 31.82
CA GLU A 320 5.46 -9.80 30.61
C GLU A 320 4.60 -9.28 29.47
N ARG A 321 5.21 -9.11 28.29
CA ARG A 321 4.49 -8.65 27.09
C ARG A 321 3.60 -9.76 26.58
N LYS A 322 2.28 -9.55 26.63
CA LYS A 322 1.31 -10.49 26.08
C LYS A 322 1.03 -10.16 24.61
N LYS A 323 1.51 -11.00 23.71
CA LYS A 323 1.17 -10.92 22.29
C LYS A 323 0.04 -11.88 21.98
N LEU A 324 -1.17 -11.33 21.79
CA LEU A 324 -2.32 -12.14 21.42
C LEU A 324 -2.20 -12.60 19.96
N THR A 325 -2.32 -13.91 19.75
CA THR A 325 -2.44 -14.55 18.44
C THR A 325 -3.91 -14.63 18.01
N TRP A 326 -4.15 -14.94 16.73
CA TRP A 326 -5.52 -15.16 16.24
C TRP A 326 -6.21 -16.34 16.92
N SER A 327 -5.48 -17.44 17.15
CA SER A 327 -6.00 -18.63 17.84
C SER A 327 -6.43 -18.32 19.27
N GLU A 328 -5.60 -17.57 20.01
CA GLU A 328 -5.95 -17.11 21.36
C GLU A 328 -7.14 -16.15 21.32
N LEU A 329 -7.18 -15.23 20.35
CA LEU A 329 -8.27 -14.29 20.20
C LEU A 329 -9.60 -15.03 19.99
N TRP A 330 -9.61 -16.07 19.15
CA TRP A 330 -10.78 -16.90 18.87
C TRP A 330 -11.23 -17.72 20.07
N GLY A 331 -10.28 -18.32 20.81
CA GLY A 331 -10.59 -19.11 22.02
C GLY A 331 -11.04 -18.28 23.22
N MET A 332 -10.82 -16.97 23.22
CA MET A 332 -11.32 -16.09 24.27
C MET A 332 -12.84 -15.95 24.20
N GLU A 333 -13.48 -15.67 25.33
CA GLU A 333 -14.84 -15.13 25.35
C GLU A 333 -14.87 -13.68 24.84
N SER A 334 -16.03 -13.20 24.39
CA SER A 334 -16.20 -11.85 23.84
C SER A 334 -15.92 -10.75 24.88
N ASN A 335 -16.37 -10.94 26.12
CA ASN A 335 -16.23 -9.94 27.20
C ASN A 335 -14.83 -9.92 27.82
N ARG A 336 -14.06 -11.00 27.66
CA ARG A 336 -12.71 -11.11 28.23
C ARG A 336 -11.74 -10.12 27.57
N LEU A 337 -11.90 -9.85 26.27
CA LEU A 337 -11.04 -8.92 25.53
C LEU A 337 -11.28 -7.46 25.90
N SER A 338 -12.54 -7.07 26.00
CA SER A 338 -12.91 -5.72 26.43
C SER A 338 -12.44 -5.49 27.86
N PHE A 339 -12.65 -6.46 28.76
CA PHE A 339 -12.15 -6.42 30.14
C PHE A 339 -10.63 -6.29 30.19
N ILE A 340 -9.88 -7.18 29.53
CA ILE A 340 -8.41 -7.13 29.52
C ILE A 340 -7.94 -5.77 29.00
N LYS A 341 -8.43 -5.29 27.86
CA LYS A 341 -8.01 -3.99 27.33
C LYS A 341 -8.41 -2.82 28.23
N LEU A 342 -9.56 -2.90 28.91
CA LEU A 342 -9.96 -1.91 29.92
C LEU A 342 -8.97 -1.93 31.08
N SER A 343 -8.69 -3.09 31.66
CA SER A 343 -7.78 -3.26 32.80
C SER A 343 -6.38 -2.73 32.46
N PHE A 344 -5.87 -2.98 31.25
CA PHE A 344 -4.61 -2.41 30.80
C PHE A 344 -4.62 -0.87 30.66
N GLN A 345 -5.80 -0.24 30.56
CA GLN A 345 -5.96 1.22 30.50
C GLN A 345 -6.38 1.86 31.82
N THR A 346 -7.07 1.10 32.68
CA THR A 346 -7.66 1.58 33.94
C THR A 346 -6.88 1.13 35.17
N CYS A 347 -5.94 0.17 35.08
CA CYS A 347 -5.04 -0.22 36.17
C CYS A 347 -4.25 1.01 36.66
N SER A 348 -4.91 1.68 37.60
CA SER A 348 -4.55 2.89 38.33
C SER A 348 -4.73 2.66 39.83
N CYS A 349 -4.97 1.44 40.29
CA CYS A 349 -5.01 1.14 41.71
C CYS A 349 -3.95 0.08 42.01
N GLY A 350 -3.01 0.42 42.89
CA GLY A 350 -2.15 -0.56 43.52
C GLY A 350 -3.02 -1.61 44.19
N LEU A 351 -3.12 -2.76 43.55
CA LEU A 351 -3.56 -4.01 44.13
C LEU A 351 -2.70 -5.08 43.45
N GLY A 352 -2.00 -5.82 44.30
CA GLY A 352 -0.86 -6.64 43.94
C GLY A 352 -1.13 -7.67 42.86
N ARG A 353 -0.02 -8.13 42.25
CA ARG A 353 0.14 -9.38 41.49
C ARG A 353 -1.19 -10.01 41.08
N ILE A 354 -1.82 -9.46 40.05
CA ILE A 354 -2.82 -10.23 39.31
C ILE A 354 -2.02 -11.25 38.50
N HIS A 355 -1.86 -12.44 39.08
CA HIS A 355 -1.57 -13.63 38.30
C HIS A 355 -2.68 -13.75 37.25
N LEU A 356 -2.37 -13.33 36.02
CA LEU A 356 -3.10 -13.76 34.83
C LEU A 356 -2.84 -15.28 34.72
N ALA A 357 -3.64 -16.04 35.47
CA ALA A 357 -3.64 -17.49 35.46
C ALA A 357 -3.85 -18.01 34.03
N ARG A 358 -3.18 -19.14 33.79
CA ARG A 358 -3.00 -19.87 32.53
C ARG A 358 -4.24 -19.91 31.63
#